data_AF-A0A7J7IR38-F1
#
_entry.id   AF-A0A7J7IR38-F1
#
_cell.length_a   1.000
_cell.length_b   1.000
_cell.length_c   1.000
_cell.angle_alpha   90.00
_cell.angle_beta   90.00
_cell.angle_gamma   90.00
#
_symmetry.space_group_name_H-M   'P 1'
#
loop_
_entity.id
_entity.type
_entity.pdbx_description
1 polymer ?
#
loop_
_entity_poly.entity_id
_entity_poly.type
_entity_poly.pdbx_seq_one_letter_code
_entity_poly.pdbx_strand_id
1 'polypeptide(L)'
;MSPDGWVFETVPPVLQDGEKVSSSRVRRYLASGRVREAARMLDRFHCTTARCLAIRNPDESLDLTVECWENQPPASMRFYECRVELQPMNFERNGVPNPPRIRFDAYVWIGDTDQRSVESAHRSETFEYHPSRLRIWPVDRSDMHSQGIAVRVNGEMNTASIALDRAMNESHSFEVVLEFRSLVTRPPKTGPSQRLSTARLVLE
;
A
#
# COMPACT_ATOMS: atom_id res chain seq x y z
N MET A 1 -18.04 10.15 -48.85
CA MET A 1 -18.83 11.17 -48.14
C MET A 1 -18.62 10.94 -46.66
N SER A 2 -17.90 11.85 -45.99
CA SER A 2 -17.87 11.92 -44.53
C SER A 2 -19.29 12.32 -44.07
N PRO A 3 -19.84 11.76 -42.99
CA PRO A 3 -21.17 12.18 -42.52
C PRO A 3 -21.11 13.65 -42.11
N ASP A 4 -21.93 14.47 -42.78
CA ASP A 4 -22.03 15.91 -42.53
C ASP A 4 -22.40 16.15 -41.05
N GLY A 5 -21.61 16.98 -40.36
CA GLY A 5 -21.90 17.43 -38.98
C GLY A 5 -20.92 17.02 -37.88
N TRP A 6 -19.89 16.22 -38.17
CA TRP A 6 -18.86 15.88 -37.17
C TRP A 6 -17.67 16.85 -37.23
N VAL A 7 -17.38 17.50 -36.10
CA VAL A 7 -16.16 18.31 -35.92
C VAL A 7 -15.11 17.43 -35.23
N PHE A 8 -14.00 17.20 -35.92
CA PHE A 8 -12.85 16.49 -35.36
C PHE A 8 -11.82 17.50 -34.88
N GLU A 9 -11.47 17.44 -33.60
CA GLU A 9 -10.39 18.23 -33.02
C GLU A 9 -9.27 17.29 -32.60
N THR A 10 -8.04 17.61 -33.03
CA THR A 10 -6.85 16.89 -32.58
C THR A 10 -6.26 17.64 -31.40
N VAL A 11 -6.31 17.02 -30.23
CA VAL A 11 -5.69 17.57 -29.03
C VAL A 11 -4.17 17.34 -29.08
N PRO A 12 -3.34 18.39 -28.96
CA PRO A 12 -1.89 18.23 -28.93
C PRO A 12 -1.45 17.46 -27.67
N PRO A 13 -0.27 16.79 -27.71
CA PRO A 13 0.22 16.05 -26.56
C PRO A 13 0.51 16.98 -25.37
N VAL A 14 0.06 16.57 -24.18
CA VAL A 14 0.35 17.28 -22.93
C VAL A 14 1.82 17.06 -22.55
N LEU A 15 2.51 18.17 -22.26
CA LEU A 15 3.88 18.19 -21.77
C LEU A 15 3.91 18.72 -20.33
N GLN A 16 4.75 18.13 -19.50
CA GLN A 16 5.06 18.61 -18.15
C GLN A 16 6.57 18.58 -17.96
N ASP A 17 7.16 19.72 -17.59
CA ASP A 17 8.62 19.91 -17.49
C ASP A 17 9.38 19.47 -18.76
N GLY A 18 8.80 19.71 -19.93
CA GLY A 18 9.37 19.31 -21.24
C GLY A 18 9.17 17.84 -21.59
N GLU A 19 8.50 17.07 -20.75
CA GLU A 19 8.28 15.63 -20.94
C GLU A 19 6.84 15.30 -21.31
N LYS A 20 6.64 14.40 -22.28
CA LYS A 20 5.31 13.93 -22.65
C LYS A 20 4.66 13.14 -21.51
N VAL A 21 3.48 13.61 -21.09
CA VAL A 21 2.61 12.91 -20.14
C VAL A 21 1.96 11.71 -20.85
N SER A 22 2.12 10.52 -20.28
CA SER A 22 1.52 9.30 -20.83
C SER A 22 1.38 8.20 -19.80
N SER A 23 0.32 7.38 -19.91
CA SER A 23 0.07 6.26 -18.99
C SER A 23 1.22 5.25 -18.95
N SER A 24 1.88 4.99 -20.09
CA SER A 24 3.04 4.09 -20.16
C SER A 24 4.25 4.61 -19.40
N ARG A 25 4.35 5.92 -19.16
CA ARG A 25 5.43 6.52 -18.37
C ARG A 25 5.10 6.48 -16.88
N VAL A 26 3.84 6.81 -16.52
CA VAL A 26 3.34 6.65 -15.15
C VAL A 26 3.54 5.21 -14.67
N ARG A 27 3.14 4.20 -15.46
CA ARG A 27 3.35 2.78 -15.13
C ARG A 27 4.82 2.44 -14.90
N ARG A 28 5.74 2.98 -15.69
CA ARG A 28 7.19 2.78 -15.48
C ARG A 28 7.70 3.40 -14.19
N TYR A 29 7.20 4.58 -13.82
CA TYR A 29 7.54 5.19 -12.52
C TYR A 29 7.01 4.36 -11.35
N LEU A 30 5.76 3.91 -11.41
CA LEU A 30 5.18 3.05 -10.38
C LEU A 30 5.93 1.72 -10.26
N ALA A 31 6.21 1.06 -11.39
CA ALA A 31 6.96 -0.21 -11.45
C ALA A 31 8.41 -0.10 -10.93
N SER A 32 8.98 1.11 -10.88
CA SER A 32 10.32 1.35 -10.30
C SER A 32 10.26 1.90 -8.87
N GLY A 33 9.06 2.05 -8.30
CA GLY A 33 8.84 2.63 -6.97
C GLY A 33 9.05 4.15 -6.91
N ARG A 34 9.14 4.83 -8.06
CA ARG A 34 9.30 6.28 -8.21
C ARG A 34 7.96 7.01 -8.09
N VAL A 35 7.32 6.86 -6.92
CA VAL A 35 5.94 7.32 -6.68
C VAL A 35 5.80 8.84 -6.72
N ARG A 36 6.86 9.61 -6.41
CA ARG A 36 6.84 11.08 -6.50
C ARG A 36 6.80 11.56 -7.95
N GLU A 37 7.56 10.92 -8.83
CA GLU A 37 7.57 11.23 -10.25
C GLU A 37 6.28 10.82 -10.94
N ALA A 38 5.70 9.68 -10.53
CA ALA A 38 4.35 9.31 -10.94
C ALA A 38 3.33 10.35 -10.48
N ALA A 39 3.41 10.79 -9.22
CA ALA A 39 2.49 11.78 -8.66
C ALA A 39 2.57 13.14 -9.36
N ARG A 40 3.81 13.61 -9.64
CA ARG A 40 4.03 14.82 -10.45
C ARG A 40 3.35 14.69 -11.80
N MET A 41 3.53 13.57 -12.50
CA MET A 41 2.94 13.33 -13.82
C MET A 41 1.41 13.27 -13.83
N LEU A 42 0.82 12.84 -12.72
CA LEU A 42 -0.63 12.73 -12.54
C LEU A 42 -1.26 14.00 -11.95
N ASP A 43 -0.44 14.95 -11.50
CA ASP A 43 -0.85 16.11 -10.68
C ASP A 43 -1.63 15.72 -9.41
N ARG A 44 -1.36 14.52 -8.88
CA ARG A 44 -1.96 13.96 -7.66
C ARG A 44 -1.18 12.75 -7.17
N PHE A 45 -1.30 12.39 -5.90
CA PHE A 45 -0.74 11.14 -5.40
C PHE A 45 -1.38 9.92 -6.08
N HIS A 46 -0.56 8.88 -6.29
CA HIS A 46 -1.08 7.59 -6.76
C HIS A 46 -1.88 6.95 -5.64
N CYS A 47 -3.10 6.54 -5.95
CA CYS A 47 -3.95 5.80 -5.02
C CYS A 47 -4.21 4.40 -5.57
N THR A 48 -4.26 3.42 -4.68
CA THR A 48 -4.77 2.09 -5.00
C THR A 48 -5.71 1.61 -3.90
N THR A 49 -6.63 0.73 -4.29
CA THR A 49 -7.55 0.06 -3.39
C THR A 49 -7.22 -1.42 -3.39
N ALA A 50 -7.19 -2.04 -2.22
CA ALA A 50 -7.08 -3.47 -2.05
C ALA A 50 -8.23 -4.00 -1.21
N ARG A 51 -8.71 -5.19 -1.55
CA ARG A 51 -9.47 -6.01 -0.60
C ARG A 51 -8.49 -6.90 0.15
N CYS A 52 -8.59 -6.86 1.47
CA CYS A 52 -7.63 -7.46 2.37
C CYS A 52 -8.32 -8.33 3.41
N LEU A 53 -7.61 -9.38 3.83
CA LEU A 53 -7.93 -10.18 5.02
C LEU A 53 -6.91 -9.89 6.10
N ALA A 54 -7.37 -9.62 7.32
CA ALA A 54 -6.48 -9.40 8.45
C ALA A 54 -5.85 -10.71 8.92
N ILE A 55 -4.53 -10.68 9.07
CA ILE A 55 -3.78 -11.70 9.78
C ILE A 55 -3.73 -11.26 11.24
N ARG A 56 -4.31 -12.06 12.14
CA ARG A 56 -4.20 -11.79 13.59
C ARG A 56 -2.74 -11.92 14.00
N ASN A 57 -2.10 -10.80 14.30
CA ASN A 57 -0.78 -10.77 14.89
C ASN A 57 -0.81 -10.06 16.26
N PRO A 58 0.10 -10.44 17.18
CA PRO A 58 0.23 -9.80 18.48
C PRO A 58 1.08 -8.52 18.47
N ASP A 59 1.53 -8.05 17.31
CA ASP A 59 2.44 -6.90 17.19
C ASP A 59 1.69 -5.58 16.94
N GLU A 60 2.40 -4.44 17.10
CA GLU A 60 1.86 -3.09 16.87
C GLU A 60 1.60 -2.77 15.38
N SER A 61 1.59 -3.78 14.51
CA SER A 61 1.43 -3.62 13.05
C SER A 61 0.20 -4.35 12.56
N LEU A 62 -0.43 -3.78 11.53
CA LEU A 62 -1.54 -4.42 10.84
C LEU A 62 -1.00 -5.23 9.66
N ASP A 63 -0.99 -6.54 9.81
CA ASP A 63 -0.68 -7.48 8.74
C ASP A 63 -1.94 -7.90 7.98
N LEU A 64 -1.89 -7.76 6.66
CA LEU A 64 -2.98 -8.06 5.76
C LEU A 64 -2.51 -8.94 4.61
N THR A 65 -3.33 -9.93 4.26
CA THR A 65 -3.26 -10.61 2.97
C THR A 65 -4.13 -9.86 1.97
N VAL A 66 -3.57 -9.48 0.84
CA VAL A 66 -4.32 -8.86 -0.26
C VAL A 66 -4.96 -9.96 -1.10
N GLU A 67 -6.29 -9.94 -1.19
CA GLU A 67 -7.05 -10.84 -2.06
C GLU A 67 -7.02 -10.33 -3.50
N CYS A 68 -7.24 -9.02 -3.68
CA CYS A 68 -7.21 -8.39 -4.99
C CYS A 68 -6.91 -6.89 -4.88
N TRP A 69 -6.29 -6.38 -5.95
CA TRP A 69 -6.09 -4.95 -6.17
C TRP A 69 -7.11 -4.44 -7.19
N GLU A 70 -7.66 -3.26 -6.96
CA GLU A 70 -8.45 -2.55 -7.98
C GLU A 70 -7.53 -1.97 -9.07
N ASN A 71 -6.34 -1.49 -8.67
CA ASN A 71 -5.34 -0.91 -9.56
C ASN A 71 -3.94 -1.37 -9.17
N GLN A 72 -3.02 -1.44 -10.14
CA GLN A 72 -1.66 -1.91 -9.88
C GLN A 72 -0.96 -1.03 -8.81
N PRO A 73 -0.47 -1.63 -7.71
CA PRO A 73 0.32 -0.90 -6.73
C PRO A 73 1.71 -0.54 -7.31
N PRO A 74 2.43 0.40 -6.68
CA PRO A 74 3.85 0.59 -6.94
C PRO A 74 4.66 -0.69 -6.69
N ALA A 75 5.93 -0.66 -7.09
CA ALA A 75 6.88 -1.76 -6.92
C ALA A 75 6.79 -2.44 -5.53
N SER A 76 6.74 -3.76 -5.53
CA SER A 76 6.75 -4.58 -4.32
C SER A 76 8.12 -4.57 -3.61
N MET A 77 8.17 -5.24 -2.47
CA MET A 77 9.34 -5.41 -1.60
C MET A 77 9.93 -4.09 -1.12
N ARG A 78 9.06 -3.09 -0.89
CA ARG A 78 9.43 -1.71 -0.57
C ARG A 78 8.54 -1.13 0.52
N PHE A 79 9.10 -0.17 1.25
CA PHE A 79 8.39 0.62 2.24
C PHE A 79 7.96 1.94 1.63
N TYR A 80 6.71 2.30 1.86
CA TYR A 80 6.12 3.55 1.43
C TYR A 80 5.57 4.32 2.62
N GLU A 81 5.67 5.63 2.56
CA GLU A 81 4.86 6.51 3.36
C GLU A 81 3.52 6.67 2.64
N CYS A 82 2.44 6.32 3.33
CA CYS A 82 1.10 6.35 2.79
C CYS A 82 0.16 7.12 3.70
N ARG A 83 -0.87 7.69 3.11
CA ARG A 83 -2.12 7.91 3.82
C ARG A 83 -3.03 6.72 3.58
N VAL A 84 -3.48 6.10 4.66
CA VAL A 84 -4.27 4.87 4.65
C VAL A 84 -5.71 5.19 5.04
N GLU A 85 -6.65 4.64 4.29
CA GLU A 85 -8.07 4.60 4.66
C GLU A 85 -8.48 3.12 4.76
N LEU A 86 -8.91 2.71 5.95
CA LEU A 86 -9.40 1.37 6.23
C LEU A 86 -10.92 1.40 6.40
N GLN A 87 -11.61 0.57 5.63
CA GLN A 87 -13.02 0.29 5.77
C GLN A 87 -13.17 -1.16 6.25
N PRO A 88 -13.49 -1.39 7.54
CA PRO A 88 -13.82 -2.73 8.00
C PRO A 88 -15.11 -3.21 7.34
N MET A 89 -15.17 -4.49 6.98
CA MET A 89 -16.29 -5.07 6.22
C MET A 89 -17.03 -6.12 7.07
N ASN A 90 -18.35 -5.95 7.22
CA ASN A 90 -19.23 -6.88 7.90
C ASN A 90 -19.95 -7.77 6.88
N PHE A 91 -19.30 -8.82 6.37
CA PHE A 91 -19.93 -9.75 5.43
C PHE A 91 -20.93 -10.70 6.08
N GLU A 92 -20.79 -10.98 7.38
CA GLU A 92 -21.59 -12.02 8.06
C GLU A 92 -22.91 -11.54 8.65
N ARG A 93 -23.13 -10.21 8.72
CA ARG A 93 -24.32 -9.63 9.35
C ARG A 93 -25.10 -8.79 8.36
N ASN A 94 -25.93 -9.46 7.55
CA ASN A 94 -26.88 -8.82 6.66
C ASN A 94 -27.65 -7.71 7.38
N GLY A 95 -27.57 -6.48 6.86
CA GLY A 95 -28.26 -5.30 7.40
C GLY A 95 -27.54 -4.54 8.51
N VAL A 96 -26.39 -5.01 8.99
CA VAL A 96 -25.54 -4.21 9.90
C VAL A 96 -24.65 -3.30 9.05
N PRO A 97 -24.68 -1.98 9.25
CA PRO A 97 -23.79 -1.09 8.53
C PRO A 97 -22.34 -1.43 8.84
N ASN A 98 -21.47 -1.27 7.84
CA ASN A 98 -20.04 -1.39 8.07
C ASN A 98 -19.60 -0.37 9.13
N PRO A 99 -18.61 -0.69 9.97
CA PRO A 99 -18.00 0.27 10.87
C PRO A 99 -17.50 1.51 10.11
N PRO A 100 -17.36 2.66 10.76
CA PRO A 100 -16.87 3.87 10.09
C PRO A 100 -15.47 3.66 9.51
N ARG A 101 -15.19 4.37 8.41
CA ARG A 101 -13.84 4.41 7.83
C ARG A 101 -12.86 5.04 8.80
N ILE A 102 -11.66 4.47 8.86
CA ILE A 102 -10.56 4.94 9.67
C ILE A 102 -9.48 5.46 8.74
N ARG A 103 -9.07 6.70 8.94
CA ARG A 103 -8.05 7.34 8.11
C ARG A 103 -6.87 7.81 8.96
N PHE A 104 -5.66 7.44 8.55
CA PHE A 104 -4.43 7.78 9.26
C PHE A 104 -3.24 7.77 8.30
N ASP A 105 -2.16 8.46 8.69
CA ASP A 105 -0.90 8.36 7.96
C ASP A 105 -0.13 7.14 8.50
N ALA A 106 0.57 6.40 7.63
CA ALA A 106 1.21 5.13 7.96
C ALA A 106 2.46 4.87 7.13
N TYR A 107 3.35 4.03 7.66
CA TYR A 107 4.30 3.32 6.81
C TYR A 107 3.67 2.02 6.34
N VAL A 108 3.84 1.72 5.05
CA VAL A 108 3.26 0.53 4.40
C VAL A 108 4.36 -0.21 3.70
N TRP A 109 4.58 -1.45 4.10
CA TRP A 109 5.41 -2.38 3.35
C TRP A 109 4.52 -3.20 2.42
N ILE A 110 4.87 -3.20 1.13
CA ILE A 110 4.24 -4.05 0.12
C ILE A 110 5.15 -5.25 -0.08
N GLY A 111 4.67 -6.44 0.27
CA GLY A 111 5.37 -7.70 0.10
C GLY A 111 4.81 -8.55 -1.03
N ASP A 112 5.66 -9.37 -1.62
CA ASP A 112 5.24 -10.45 -2.51
C ASP A 112 4.83 -11.69 -1.69
N THR A 113 4.04 -12.57 -2.31
CA THR A 113 3.74 -13.89 -1.73
C THR A 113 5.04 -14.69 -1.65
N ASP A 114 5.32 -15.31 -0.51
CA ASP A 114 6.33 -16.37 -0.47
C ASP A 114 5.95 -17.46 -1.47
N GLN A 115 6.89 -17.84 -2.35
CA GLN A 115 6.71 -18.87 -3.39
C GLN A 115 6.20 -20.22 -2.84
N ARG A 116 6.31 -20.48 -1.53
CA ARG A 116 5.86 -21.73 -0.89
C ARG A 116 4.34 -21.91 -0.82
N SER A 117 3.54 -20.87 -1.03
CA SER A 117 2.07 -21.00 -1.04
C SER A 117 1.50 -21.35 -2.43
N VAL A 118 2.33 -21.31 -3.49
CA VAL A 118 1.89 -21.46 -4.89
C VAL A 118 1.75 -22.92 -5.32
N GLU A 119 2.29 -23.89 -4.56
CA GLU A 119 2.15 -25.33 -4.86
C GLU A 119 0.71 -25.84 -4.76
N SER A 120 -0.20 -25.07 -4.14
CA SER A 120 -1.62 -25.44 -4.03
C SER A 120 -2.53 -24.86 -5.13
N ALA A 121 -2.01 -23.96 -5.99
CA ALA A 121 -2.77 -23.29 -7.03
C ALA A 121 -2.28 -23.65 -8.44
N HIS A 122 -2.09 -24.94 -8.72
CA HIS A 122 -1.91 -25.42 -10.09
C HIS A 122 -3.27 -25.47 -10.81
N ARG A 123 -3.65 -24.37 -11.47
CA ARG A 123 -4.47 -24.29 -12.70
C ARG A 123 -4.90 -22.84 -12.97
N SER A 124 -3.99 -22.02 -13.48
CA SER A 124 -4.36 -20.95 -14.42
C SER A 124 -3.09 -20.33 -15.04
N GLU A 125 -2.93 -20.49 -16.34
CA GLU A 125 -1.84 -19.91 -17.12
C GLU A 125 -2.11 -18.41 -17.32
N THR A 126 -1.69 -17.60 -16.36
CA THR A 126 -1.33 -16.16 -16.47
C THR A 126 -1.03 -15.65 -15.06
N PHE A 127 0.16 -15.93 -14.54
CA PHE A 127 0.59 -15.38 -13.24
C PHE A 127 0.98 -13.91 -13.43
N GLU A 128 -0.01 -13.02 -13.35
CA GLU A 128 0.26 -11.63 -12.99
C GLU A 128 0.79 -11.63 -11.55
N TYR A 129 2.08 -11.30 -11.40
CA TYR A 129 2.70 -11.11 -10.08
C TYR A 129 2.05 -9.91 -9.41
N HIS A 130 1.10 -10.18 -8.51
CA HIS A 130 0.50 -9.17 -7.66
C HIS A 130 1.02 -9.32 -6.24
N PRO A 131 1.50 -8.24 -5.61
CA PRO A 131 1.91 -8.29 -4.22
C PRO A 131 0.72 -8.68 -3.36
N SER A 132 0.91 -9.67 -2.50
CA SER A 132 -0.18 -10.32 -1.76
C SER A 132 -0.15 -10.00 -0.27
N ARG A 133 0.82 -9.22 0.20
CA ARG A 133 0.94 -8.89 1.62
C ARG A 133 1.14 -7.40 1.83
N LEU A 134 0.39 -6.85 2.76
CA LEU A 134 0.59 -5.51 3.29
C LEU A 134 0.91 -5.61 4.77
N ARG A 135 1.91 -4.85 5.19
CA ARG A 135 2.14 -4.57 6.60
C ARG A 135 2.06 -3.06 6.81
N ILE A 136 1.19 -2.64 7.72
CA ILE A 136 0.85 -1.25 7.94
C ILE A 136 1.23 -0.86 9.37
N TRP A 137 2.02 0.20 9.52
CA TRP A 137 2.36 0.79 10.80
C TRP A 137 1.77 2.20 10.89
N PRO A 138 0.72 2.41 11.69
CA PRO A 138 0.16 3.74 11.91
C PRO A 138 1.23 4.71 12.43
N VAL A 139 1.29 5.90 11.85
CA VAL A 139 2.13 6.99 12.32
C VAL A 139 1.31 7.81 13.31
N ASP A 140 1.40 7.46 14.60
CA ASP A 140 0.81 8.23 15.70
C ASP A 140 1.87 8.79 16.66
N ARG A 141 3.15 8.73 16.27
CA ARG A 141 4.28 9.09 17.14
C ARG A 141 5.24 10.02 16.44
N SER A 142 5.43 11.18 17.04
CA SER A 142 6.37 12.27 16.72
C SER A 142 7.86 11.87 16.63
N ASP A 143 8.21 10.58 16.73
CA ASP A 143 9.57 10.14 17.06
C ASP A 143 10.20 9.18 16.03
N MET A 144 9.79 9.23 14.77
CA MET A 144 10.55 8.60 13.67
C MET A 144 11.21 9.64 12.78
N HIS A 145 12.18 10.36 13.34
CA HIS A 145 13.15 11.06 12.52
C HIS A 145 13.97 10.05 11.72
N SER A 146 14.10 10.31 10.42
CA SER A 146 14.79 9.50 9.40
C SER A 146 16.32 9.40 9.58
N GLN A 147 16.85 9.67 10.78
CA GLN A 147 18.26 9.48 11.11
C GLN A 147 18.37 8.85 12.49
N GLY A 148 19.12 7.74 12.52
CA GLY A 148 18.94 6.72 13.54
C GLY A 148 19.07 7.22 14.97
N ILE A 149 18.10 6.84 15.79
CA ILE A 149 18.20 6.70 17.24
C ILE A 149 17.14 5.66 17.65
N ALA A 150 17.49 4.83 18.63
CA ALA A 150 16.56 3.90 19.27
C ALA A 150 15.56 4.67 20.12
N VAL A 151 14.26 4.37 20.03
CA VAL A 151 13.25 5.04 20.86
C VAL A 151 12.33 4.02 21.52
N ARG A 152 12.18 4.23 22.83
CA ARG A 152 11.23 3.56 23.73
C ARG A 152 9.85 4.18 23.56
N VAL A 153 8.84 3.32 23.58
CA VAL A 153 7.43 3.68 23.57
C VAL A 153 7.02 4.30 24.90
N ASN A 154 6.58 5.56 24.90
CA ASN A 154 5.86 6.18 26.01
C ASN A 154 4.70 7.03 25.45
N GLY A 155 3.53 6.91 26.09
CA GLY A 155 2.48 7.94 26.10
C GLY A 155 1.33 7.77 25.10
N GLU A 156 0.13 7.53 25.68
CA GLU A 156 -1.23 7.79 25.19
C GLU A 156 -1.63 7.33 23.77
N MET A 157 -2.52 6.33 23.72
CA MET A 157 -3.20 5.92 22.48
C MET A 157 -4.07 7.06 21.95
N ASN A 158 -3.71 7.60 20.79
CA ASN A 158 -4.56 8.51 20.04
C ASN A 158 -5.85 7.78 19.59
N THR A 159 -6.92 8.53 19.30
CA THR A 159 -8.24 8.00 18.92
C THR A 159 -8.19 7.07 17.70
N ALA A 160 -7.24 7.27 16.78
CA ALA A 160 -7.02 6.42 15.61
C ALA A 160 -6.51 5.02 15.99
N SER A 161 -5.59 4.90 16.96
CA SER A 161 -5.11 3.62 17.49
C SER A 161 -6.24 2.82 18.13
N ILE A 162 -7.10 3.47 18.93
CA ILE A 162 -8.24 2.81 19.58
C ILE A 162 -9.26 2.32 18.54
N ALA A 163 -9.54 3.14 17.51
CA ALA A 163 -10.43 2.76 16.43
C ALA A 163 -9.88 1.58 15.62
N LEU A 164 -8.56 1.56 15.37
CA LEU A 164 -7.88 0.48 14.67
C LEU A 164 -7.94 -0.83 15.46
N ASP A 165 -7.59 -0.80 16.74
CA ASP A 165 -7.64 -1.98 17.62
C ASP A 165 -9.07 -2.56 17.69
N ARG A 166 -10.07 -1.69 17.77
CA ARG A 166 -11.47 -2.11 17.75
C ARG A 166 -11.84 -2.76 16.41
N ALA A 167 -11.50 -2.13 15.29
CA ALA A 167 -11.78 -2.67 13.97
C ALA A 167 -11.11 -4.03 13.73
N MET A 168 -9.89 -4.22 14.23
CA MET A 168 -9.15 -5.48 14.16
C MET A 168 -9.76 -6.60 14.98
N ASN A 169 -10.43 -6.26 16.09
CA ASN A 169 -11.14 -7.24 16.91
C ASN A 169 -12.51 -7.61 16.34
N GLU A 170 -13.17 -6.67 15.65
CA GLU A 170 -14.54 -6.82 15.16
C GLU A 170 -14.62 -7.32 13.70
N SER A 171 -13.56 -7.18 12.90
CA SER A 171 -13.58 -7.48 11.47
C SER A 171 -12.37 -8.28 11.00
N HIS A 172 -12.62 -9.20 10.07
CA HIS A 172 -11.59 -10.04 9.43
C HIS A 172 -11.25 -9.62 8.00
N SER A 173 -12.08 -8.75 7.40
CA SER A 173 -11.89 -8.26 6.05
C SER A 173 -11.98 -6.73 6.02
N PHE A 174 -11.15 -6.14 5.15
CA PHE A 174 -10.97 -4.71 5.02
C PHE A 174 -10.90 -4.32 3.55
N GLU A 175 -11.56 -3.23 3.18
CA GLU A 175 -11.18 -2.46 2.00
C GLU A 175 -10.14 -1.42 2.44
N VAL A 176 -8.99 -1.41 1.77
CA VAL A 176 -7.84 -0.60 2.12
C VAL A 176 -7.48 0.30 0.96
N VAL A 177 -7.58 1.61 1.17
CA VAL A 177 -7.09 2.61 0.21
C VAL A 177 -5.72 3.10 0.66
N LEU A 178 -4.75 3.05 -0.24
CA LEU A 178 -3.38 3.52 -0.04
C LEU A 178 -3.09 4.70 -0.97
N GLU A 179 -2.88 5.88 -0.41
CA GLU A 179 -2.36 7.07 -1.11
C GLU A 179 -0.84 7.14 -0.90
N PHE A 180 -0.05 6.87 -1.94
CA PHE A 180 1.41 6.80 -1.84
C PHE A 180 2.06 8.17 -1.93
N ARG A 181 2.78 8.57 -0.88
CA ARG A 181 3.43 9.88 -0.77
C ARG A 181 4.91 9.83 -1.08
N SER A 182 5.60 8.84 -0.53
CA SER A 182 7.05 8.73 -0.70
C SER A 182 7.53 7.28 -0.55
N LEU A 183 8.67 6.98 -1.18
CA LEU A 183 9.41 5.74 -0.96
C LEU A 183 10.34 5.93 0.24
N VAL A 184 10.28 5.00 1.19
CA VAL A 184 11.15 4.96 2.36
C VAL A 184 12.35 4.06 2.05
N THR A 185 13.55 4.63 2.07
CA THR A 185 14.79 3.94 1.67
C THR A 185 15.45 3.15 2.80
N ARG A 186 14.95 3.24 4.04
CA ARG A 186 15.42 2.47 5.20
C ARG A 186 14.22 2.00 6.04
N PRO A 187 14.06 0.69 6.30
CA PRO A 187 12.96 0.21 7.12
C PRO A 187 13.05 0.74 8.56
N PRO A 188 11.92 0.94 9.26
CA PRO A 188 11.91 1.28 10.67
C PRO A 188 12.68 0.22 11.48
N LYS A 189 13.55 0.67 12.39
CA LYS A 189 14.41 -0.23 13.21
C LYS A 189 13.66 -0.97 14.33
N THR A 190 12.35 -0.81 14.45
CA THR A 190 11.55 -1.38 15.54
C THR A 190 10.31 -2.08 15.00
N GLY A 191 10.41 -3.40 14.92
CA GLY A 191 9.33 -4.34 15.22
C GLY A 191 9.89 -5.33 16.25
N PRO A 192 9.06 -5.90 17.14
CA PRO A 192 9.55 -6.88 18.10
C PRO A 192 10.02 -8.10 17.31
N SER A 193 11.12 -8.70 17.78
CA SER A 193 11.81 -9.86 17.20
C SER A 193 12.97 -9.52 16.26
N GLN A 194 14.09 -9.15 16.91
CA GLN A 194 15.38 -9.74 16.59
C GLN A 194 15.23 -11.26 16.40
N ARG A 195 14.99 -11.71 15.17
CA ARG A 195 15.24 -13.09 14.69
C ARG A 195 15.22 -13.14 13.16
N LEU A 196 16.04 -12.31 12.52
CA LEU A 196 16.68 -12.69 11.27
C LEU A 196 18.18 -12.82 11.56
N SER A 197 18.50 -13.86 12.32
CA SER A 197 19.83 -14.44 12.31
C SER A 197 20.10 -15.01 10.92
N THR A 198 21.22 -14.60 10.35
CA THR A 198 21.99 -15.26 9.29
C THR A 198 21.40 -15.31 7.87
N ALA A 199 21.85 -14.37 7.03
CA ALA A 199 22.70 -14.73 5.89
C ALA A 199 23.58 -13.53 5.52
N ARG A 200 24.87 -13.65 5.87
CA ARG A 200 25.94 -12.83 5.29
C ARG A 200 25.94 -13.02 3.78
N LEU A 201 25.88 -11.94 3.02
CA LEU A 201 26.50 -11.88 1.70
C LEU A 201 27.65 -10.88 1.82
N VAL A 202 28.82 -11.45 2.08
CA VAL A 202 30.11 -10.83 1.81
C VAL A 202 30.21 -10.78 0.28
N LEU A 203 30.39 -9.58 -0.27
CA LEU A 203 30.83 -9.40 -1.65
C LEU A 203 32.35 -9.28 -1.60
N GLU A 204 33.04 -10.31 -2.07
CA GLU A 204 34.20 -10.15 -2.96
C GLU A 204 33.75 -10.59 -4.37
#